data_AF-A0A9J7K520-F1
#
_entry.id   AF-A0A9J7K520-F1
#
_cell.length_a   1.000
_cell.length_b   1.000
_cell.length_c   1.000
_cell.angle_alpha   90.00
_cell.angle_beta   90.00
_cell.angle_gamma   90.00
#
_symmetry.space_group_name_H-M   'P 1'
#
loop_
_entity.id
_entity.type
_entity.pdbx_description
1 polymer ?
#
loop_
_entity_poly.entity_id
_entity_poly.type
_entity_poly.pdbx_seq_one_letter_code
_entity_poly.pdbx_strand_id
1 'polypeptide(L)'
;MLCAGARVTRPRTLITCVDSGILRVWCDNDKEASSDPLLELKVGPGVCRMRQDPAHSHVVATCGKENALKVWDLQKPEQPVFRAKNVRNDWLDLRVPIWDQDIQFLPGSQKLVTCTGYHQVRVYDPVSPQRRPVLEATYGEYPLTAMTLTPEGNSVIVGNTHGQLAEIDFRQGRLLGCLKGLAGSVRGLQCHPSKPLLASCGLDRVLRIHRIRSPRGLEHKVYLKSQLNCLLLSGRDNWEDEPQEPQEPNMVPPEDTETDELWASLEANAKRKLPDLNQIQGTLQTRKKKKRPGSSSP
;
A
#
# COMPACT_ATOMS: atom_id res chain seq x y z
N MET A 1 -11.26 -7.40 -9.12
CA MET A 1 -10.99 -6.11 -9.79
C MET A 1 -9.72 -5.54 -9.16
N LEU A 2 -8.56 -5.67 -9.81
CA LEU A 2 -7.31 -5.14 -9.25
C LEU A 2 -7.27 -3.63 -9.52
N CYS A 3 -7.25 -2.83 -8.45
CA CYS A 3 -7.07 -1.38 -8.56
C CYS A 3 -5.59 -1.12 -8.89
N ALA A 4 -5.32 -0.52 -10.05
CA ALA A 4 -3.98 -0.15 -10.49
C ALA A 4 -3.41 1.06 -9.72
N GLY A 5 -4.29 1.85 -9.10
CA GLY A 5 -3.92 2.93 -8.20
C GLY A 5 -5.13 3.72 -7.71
N ALA A 6 -5.02 4.26 -6.51
CA ALA A 6 -5.96 5.24 -5.98
C ALA A 6 -5.16 6.38 -5.33
N ARG A 7 -5.56 7.63 -5.56
CA ARG A 7 -4.93 8.79 -4.90
C ARG A 7 -5.96 9.87 -4.62
N VAL A 8 -5.83 10.48 -3.44
CA VAL A 8 -6.67 11.61 -3.00
C VAL A 8 -5.89 12.90 -3.19
N THR A 9 -6.50 13.91 -3.81
CA THR A 9 -6.00 15.28 -3.89
C THR A 9 -6.67 16.20 -2.87
N ARG A 10 -6.09 17.39 -2.70
CA ARG A 10 -6.78 18.54 -2.13
C ARG A 10 -7.17 19.50 -3.28
N PRO A 11 -8.44 19.90 -3.43
CA PRO A 11 -9.61 19.49 -2.65
C PRO A 11 -9.99 18.03 -2.91
N ARG A 12 -10.87 17.50 -2.06
CA ARG A 12 -11.36 16.12 -1.82
C ARG A 12 -11.72 15.28 -3.07
N THR A 13 -10.81 15.14 -4.01
CA THR A 13 -11.01 14.39 -5.26
C THR A 13 -10.23 13.08 -5.18
N LEU A 14 -10.90 11.96 -5.44
CA LEU A 14 -10.29 10.64 -5.49
C LEU A 14 -10.13 10.23 -6.96
N ILE A 15 -8.92 9.87 -7.35
CA ILE A 15 -8.65 9.31 -8.68
C ILE A 15 -8.43 7.83 -8.51
N THR A 16 -9.18 7.02 -9.25
CA THR A 16 -9.06 5.56 -9.25
C THR A 16 -8.76 5.07 -10.65
N CYS A 17 -7.94 4.04 -10.77
CA CYS A 17 -7.67 3.39 -12.03
C CYS A 17 -7.80 1.88 -11.89
N VAL A 18 -8.49 1.27 -12.85
CA VAL A 18 -8.71 -0.17 -12.93
C VAL A 18 -7.80 -0.75 -14.02
N ASP A 19 -7.34 -1.99 -13.83
CA ASP A 19 -6.52 -2.73 -14.80
C ASP A 19 -7.17 -2.82 -16.21
N SER A 20 -8.52 -2.81 -16.28
CA SER A 20 -9.25 -2.74 -17.55
C SER A 20 -8.99 -1.47 -18.37
N GLY A 21 -8.30 -0.47 -17.79
CA GLY A 21 -7.93 0.76 -18.48
C GLY A 21 -8.92 1.90 -18.30
N ILE A 22 -9.81 1.80 -17.31
CA ILE A 22 -10.76 2.86 -16.98
C ILE A 22 -10.18 3.64 -15.80
N LEU A 23 -10.02 4.94 -15.99
CA LEU A 23 -9.64 5.90 -14.95
C LEU A 23 -10.87 6.74 -14.61
N ARG A 24 -11.23 6.77 -13.33
CA ARG A 24 -12.36 7.54 -12.81
C ARG A 24 -11.90 8.57 -11.80
N VAL A 25 -12.45 9.76 -11.91
CA VAL A 25 -12.28 10.86 -10.95
C VAL A 25 -13.57 11.02 -10.17
N TRP A 26 -13.48 11.02 -8.85
CA TRP A 26 -14.60 11.10 -7.91
C TRP A 26 -14.46 12.38 -7.08
N CYS A 27 -15.55 13.06 -6.80
CA CYS A 27 -15.60 14.13 -5.81
C CYS A 27 -16.17 13.59 -4.51
N ASP A 28 -15.48 13.80 -3.39
CA ASP A 28 -16.04 13.56 -2.08
C ASP A 28 -16.67 14.86 -1.60
N ASN A 29 -17.97 15.03 -1.89
CA ASN A 29 -18.76 16.12 -1.31
C ASN A 29 -19.52 15.56 -0.10
N ASP A 30 -19.31 16.16 1.08
CA ASP A 30 -19.75 15.69 2.41
C ASP A 30 -21.28 15.48 2.60
N LYS A 31 -22.12 15.61 1.57
CA LYS A 31 -23.58 15.53 1.71
C LYS A 31 -24.26 14.36 1.00
N GLU A 32 -23.59 13.69 0.08
CA GLU A 32 -24.03 12.45 -0.55
C GLU A 32 -22.86 12.04 -1.44
N ALA A 33 -22.23 10.90 -1.17
CA ALA A 33 -21.24 10.34 -2.07
C ALA A 33 -21.96 10.05 -3.40
N SER A 34 -21.96 11.01 -4.32
CA SER A 34 -22.53 10.84 -5.64
C SER A 34 -21.88 9.60 -6.24
N SER A 35 -22.69 8.57 -6.51
CA SER A 35 -22.23 7.28 -7.06
C SER A 35 -21.66 7.40 -8.46
N ASP A 36 -21.81 8.58 -9.07
CA ASP A 36 -21.42 8.86 -10.43
C ASP A 36 -20.04 9.54 -10.46
N PRO A 37 -19.09 9.04 -11.27
CA PRO A 37 -17.79 9.66 -11.41
C PRO A 37 -17.91 11.01 -12.12
N LEU A 38 -17.14 12.01 -11.68
CA LEU A 38 -17.04 13.30 -12.35
C LEU A 38 -16.47 13.19 -13.77
N LEU A 39 -15.55 12.24 -13.95
CA LEU A 39 -14.85 12.03 -15.21
C LEU A 39 -14.50 10.55 -15.36
N GLU A 40 -14.78 9.99 -16.53
CA GLU A 40 -14.37 8.65 -16.93
C GLU A 40 -13.48 8.72 -18.17
N LEU A 41 -12.25 8.21 -18.06
CA LEU A 41 -11.25 8.18 -19.13
C LEU A 41 -10.86 6.76 -19.50
N LYS A 42 -10.78 6.49 -20.80
CA LYS A 42 -10.28 5.23 -21.34
C LYS A 42 -8.80 5.34 -21.66
N VAL A 43 -7.98 4.86 -20.73
CA VAL A 43 -6.52 4.88 -20.80
C VAL A 43 -5.95 3.70 -21.61
N GLY A 44 -6.76 2.65 -21.82
CA GLY A 44 -6.40 1.42 -22.52
C GLY A 44 -6.07 0.28 -21.56
N PRO A 45 -6.26 -0.98 -21.97
CA PRO A 45 -6.22 -2.13 -21.08
C PRO A 45 -4.82 -2.43 -20.53
N GLY A 46 -4.77 -3.23 -19.46
CA GLY A 46 -3.53 -3.78 -18.91
C GLY A 46 -2.76 -2.78 -18.05
N VAL A 47 -3.44 -1.83 -17.40
CA VAL A 47 -2.79 -0.81 -16.56
C VAL A 47 -2.30 -1.46 -15.26
N CYS A 48 -0.98 -1.48 -15.07
CA CYS A 48 -0.38 -2.01 -13.85
C CYS A 48 -0.31 -0.95 -12.74
N ARG A 49 -0.06 0.32 -13.11
CA ARG A 49 0.12 1.40 -12.14
C ARG A 49 -0.38 2.74 -12.64
N MET A 50 -0.94 3.52 -11.71
CA MET A 50 -1.27 4.93 -11.89
C MET A 50 -0.58 5.76 -10.80
N ARG A 51 0.02 6.89 -11.18
CA ARG A 51 0.55 7.91 -10.26
C ARG A 51 0.10 9.29 -10.71
N GLN A 52 0.02 10.19 -9.75
CA GLN A 52 -0.24 11.60 -10.00
C GLN A 52 1.03 12.41 -9.79
N ASP A 53 1.17 13.51 -10.49
CA ASP A 53 2.25 14.46 -10.24
C ASP A 53 2.07 15.11 -8.84
N PRO A 54 3.08 15.07 -7.96
CA PRO A 54 3.04 15.81 -6.70
C PRO A 54 2.90 17.33 -6.86
N ALA A 55 3.39 17.93 -7.96
CA ALA A 55 3.34 19.37 -8.19
C ALA A 55 2.03 19.81 -8.86
N HIS A 56 1.51 19.01 -9.78
CA HIS A 56 0.32 19.33 -10.57
C HIS A 56 -0.79 18.29 -10.34
N SER A 57 -1.79 18.64 -9.54
CA SER A 57 -2.90 17.74 -9.21
C SER A 57 -3.77 17.32 -10.41
N HIS A 58 -3.74 18.07 -11.51
CA HIS A 58 -4.47 17.70 -12.73
C HIS A 58 -3.70 16.71 -13.61
N VAL A 59 -2.42 16.42 -13.32
CA VAL A 59 -1.59 15.56 -14.18
C VAL A 59 -1.48 14.16 -13.60
N VAL A 60 -1.80 13.15 -14.41
CA VAL A 60 -1.75 11.73 -14.03
C VAL A 60 -0.97 10.92 -15.05
N ALA A 61 -0.05 10.08 -14.57
CA ALA A 61 0.65 9.10 -15.38
C ALA A 61 0.10 7.69 -15.17
N THR A 62 0.06 6.93 -16.26
CA THR A 62 -0.44 5.55 -16.31
C THR A 62 0.49 4.69 -17.13
N CYS A 63 0.71 3.44 -16.71
CA CYS A 63 1.56 2.47 -17.41
C CYS A 63 1.05 1.05 -17.19
N GLY A 64 1.53 0.13 -18.02
CA GLY A 64 1.19 -1.27 -17.86
C GLY A 64 1.80 -2.22 -18.88
N LYS A 65 1.17 -3.39 -18.99
CA LYS A 65 1.54 -4.44 -19.94
C LYS A 65 0.98 -4.12 -21.33
N GLU A 66 1.85 -4.03 -22.33
CA GLU A 66 1.53 -3.55 -23.68
C GLU A 66 0.90 -2.15 -23.73
N ASN A 67 0.92 -1.43 -22.60
CA ASN A 67 0.43 -0.07 -22.45
C ASN A 67 1.58 0.81 -21.98
N ALA A 68 2.28 1.40 -22.93
CA ALA A 68 3.39 2.30 -22.67
C ALA A 68 2.96 3.49 -21.80
N LEU A 69 3.91 4.08 -21.08
CA LEU A 69 3.72 5.30 -20.30
C LEU A 69 2.90 6.36 -21.06
N LYS A 70 1.77 6.75 -20.46
CA LYS A 70 0.94 7.86 -20.90
C LYS A 70 0.80 8.85 -19.77
N VAL A 71 0.83 10.14 -20.11
CA VAL A 71 0.54 11.24 -19.20
C VAL A 71 -0.74 11.91 -19.68
N TRP A 72 -1.66 12.09 -18.76
CA TRP A 72 -2.97 12.66 -18.96
C TRP A 72 -3.09 13.95 -18.17
N ASP A 73 -3.70 14.94 -18.79
CA ASP A 73 -4.18 16.13 -18.13
C ASP A 73 -5.68 15.96 -17.91
N LEU A 74 -6.11 15.95 -16.65
CA LEU A 74 -7.50 15.79 -16.26
C LEU A 74 -8.37 16.99 -16.66
N GLN A 75 -7.77 18.16 -16.91
CA GLN A 75 -8.49 19.32 -17.44
C GLN A 75 -8.79 19.18 -18.94
N LYS A 76 -7.98 18.40 -19.67
CA LYS A 76 -8.10 18.16 -21.11
C LYS A 76 -8.14 16.66 -21.42
N PRO A 77 -9.26 16.00 -21.12
CA PRO A 77 -9.36 14.54 -21.13
C PRO A 77 -9.33 13.87 -22.51
N GLU A 78 -9.38 14.64 -23.61
CA GLU A 78 -9.55 14.10 -24.95
C GLU A 78 -8.34 13.29 -25.44
N GLN A 79 -7.12 13.73 -25.11
CA GLN A 79 -5.89 13.09 -25.56
C GLN A 79 -4.81 13.13 -24.49
N PRO A 80 -3.94 12.10 -24.43
CA PRO A 80 -2.80 12.12 -23.52
C PRO A 80 -1.80 13.20 -23.96
N VAL A 81 -1.39 14.05 -23.01
CA VAL A 81 -0.34 15.06 -23.20
C VAL A 81 0.94 14.43 -23.71
N PHE A 82 1.28 13.26 -23.16
CA PHE A 82 2.46 12.50 -23.57
C PHE A 82 2.12 11.03 -23.73
N ARG A 83 2.65 10.42 -24.80
CA ARG A 83 2.61 8.98 -25.04
C ARG A 83 4.00 8.51 -25.41
N ALA A 84 4.59 7.68 -24.54
CA ALA A 84 5.89 7.09 -24.78
C ALA A 84 5.86 6.23 -26.06
N LYS A 85 6.90 6.37 -26.88
CA LYS A 85 7.21 5.47 -27.97
C LYS A 85 8.14 4.38 -27.44
N ASN A 86 7.98 3.18 -27.96
CA ASN A 86 8.88 2.10 -27.63
C ASN A 86 10.32 2.42 -28.04
N VAL A 87 11.26 1.73 -27.40
CA VAL A 87 12.67 1.71 -27.82
C VAL A 87 12.78 1.15 -29.25
N ARG A 88 13.96 1.31 -29.85
CA ARG A 88 14.24 0.67 -31.14
C ARG A 88 14.15 -0.84 -30.97
N ASN A 89 13.88 -1.52 -32.07
CA ASN A 89 13.97 -2.97 -32.11
C ASN A 89 15.38 -3.41 -31.72
N ASP A 90 15.45 -4.64 -31.24
CA ASP A 90 16.71 -5.24 -30.83
C ASP A 90 17.60 -5.58 -32.04
N TRP A 91 18.79 -6.14 -31.82
CA TRP A 91 19.73 -6.51 -32.88
C TRP A 91 19.16 -7.55 -33.87
N LEU A 92 18.17 -8.35 -33.45
CA LEU A 92 17.42 -9.28 -34.32
C LEU A 92 16.25 -8.61 -35.06
N ASP A 93 16.14 -7.29 -34.99
CA ASP A 93 15.01 -6.49 -35.49
C ASP A 93 13.64 -6.90 -34.90
N LEU A 94 13.66 -7.48 -33.69
CA LEU A 94 12.46 -7.86 -32.95
C LEU A 94 11.99 -6.69 -32.08
N ARG A 95 10.66 -6.53 -31.98
CA ARG A 95 10.03 -5.54 -31.11
C ARG A 95 10.30 -5.91 -29.65
N VAL A 96 10.91 -4.97 -28.91
CA VAL A 96 11.06 -5.10 -27.45
C VAL A 96 9.68 -5.03 -26.79
N PRO A 97 9.26 -6.05 -26.04
CA PRO A 97 7.96 -6.04 -25.38
C PRO A 97 7.88 -4.95 -24.30
N ILE A 98 6.67 -4.41 -24.09
CA ILE A 98 6.44 -3.32 -23.13
C ILE A 98 5.73 -3.89 -21.91
N TRP A 99 6.35 -3.77 -20.75
CA TRP A 99 5.74 -4.20 -19.50
C TRP A 99 6.18 -3.32 -18.35
N ASP A 100 5.61 -2.12 -18.28
CA ASP A 100 5.90 -1.15 -17.22
C ASP A 100 5.11 -1.50 -15.95
N GLN A 101 5.80 -1.73 -14.83
CA GLN A 101 5.24 -2.20 -13.56
C GLN A 101 4.97 -1.07 -12.57
N ASP A 102 5.83 -0.06 -12.53
CA ASP A 102 5.70 1.09 -11.64
C ASP A 102 6.19 2.37 -12.34
N ILE A 103 5.69 3.51 -11.85
CA ILE A 103 5.99 4.85 -12.36
C ILE A 103 6.28 5.74 -11.16
N GLN A 104 7.16 6.71 -11.31
CA GLN A 104 7.31 7.81 -10.37
C GLN A 104 7.57 9.13 -11.11
N PHE A 105 6.97 10.20 -10.61
CA PHE A 105 7.29 11.57 -11.03
C PHE A 105 8.49 12.06 -10.26
N LEU A 106 9.50 12.58 -10.96
CA LEU A 106 10.66 13.17 -10.30
C LEU A 106 10.27 14.53 -9.70
N PRO A 107 10.42 14.76 -8.39
CA PRO A 107 10.09 16.05 -7.80
C PRO A 107 11.02 17.13 -8.37
N GLY A 108 10.45 18.31 -8.70
CA GLY A 108 11.21 19.45 -9.22
C GLY A 108 11.59 19.37 -10.71
N SER A 109 11.40 18.24 -11.38
CA SER A 109 11.54 18.11 -12.84
C SER A 109 10.30 17.45 -13.42
N GLN A 110 9.83 17.85 -14.60
CA GLN A 110 8.67 17.16 -15.21
C GLN A 110 9.01 15.74 -15.72
N LYS A 111 10.18 15.20 -15.38
CA LYS A 111 10.64 13.88 -15.84
C LYS A 111 9.93 12.75 -15.10
N LEU A 112 9.79 11.65 -15.80
CA LEU A 112 9.12 10.44 -15.34
C LEU A 112 10.10 9.28 -15.35
N VAL A 113 9.99 8.40 -14.37
CA VAL A 113 10.78 7.18 -14.28
C VAL A 113 9.81 6.01 -14.33
N THR A 114 10.15 4.98 -15.11
CA THR A 114 9.41 3.72 -15.13
C THR A 114 10.34 2.54 -14.86
N CYS A 115 9.79 1.50 -14.23
CA CYS A 115 10.43 0.20 -14.10
C CYS A 115 9.70 -0.82 -14.97
N THR A 116 10.46 -1.62 -15.71
CA THR A 116 9.92 -2.68 -16.54
C THR A 116 10.03 -4.05 -15.86
N GLY A 117 9.12 -4.95 -16.20
CA GLY A 117 9.23 -6.38 -15.89
C GLY A 117 10.39 -7.08 -16.59
N TYR A 118 11.11 -6.38 -17.48
CA TYR A 118 12.31 -6.85 -18.18
C TYR A 118 13.57 -6.16 -17.63
N HIS A 119 13.67 -5.99 -16.31
CA HIS A 119 14.87 -5.51 -15.60
C HIS A 119 15.44 -4.15 -16.05
N GLN A 120 14.64 -3.33 -16.75
CA GLN A 120 15.05 -2.01 -17.24
C GLN A 120 14.38 -0.91 -16.42
N VAL A 121 15.13 0.16 -16.20
CA VAL A 121 14.66 1.43 -15.65
C VAL A 121 14.81 2.48 -16.72
N ARG A 122 13.71 3.15 -17.05
CA ARG A 122 13.65 4.13 -18.13
C ARG A 122 13.26 5.49 -17.60
N VAL A 123 13.93 6.52 -18.08
CA VAL A 123 13.61 7.92 -17.76
C VAL A 123 13.05 8.59 -19.01
N TYR A 124 11.90 9.23 -18.88
CA TYR A 124 11.22 9.97 -19.92
C TYR A 124 11.16 11.45 -19.56
N ASP A 125 11.27 12.30 -20.57
CA ASP A 125 11.10 13.73 -20.44
C ASP A 125 9.90 14.16 -21.31
N PRO A 126 8.75 14.47 -20.72
CA PRO A 126 7.56 14.85 -21.47
C PRO A 126 7.66 16.26 -22.09
N VAL A 127 8.60 17.10 -21.62
CA VAL A 127 8.85 18.43 -22.18
C VAL A 127 9.64 18.32 -23.49
N SER A 128 10.49 17.30 -23.60
CA SER A 128 11.22 17.03 -24.82
C SER A 128 10.28 16.50 -25.91
N PRO A 129 10.46 16.90 -27.19
CA PRO A 129 9.73 16.29 -28.30
C PRO A 129 10.07 14.81 -28.50
N GLN A 130 11.17 14.33 -27.88
CA GLN A 130 11.55 12.93 -27.92
C GLN A 130 10.62 12.09 -27.04
N ARG A 131 9.83 11.23 -27.70
CA ARG A 131 8.91 10.30 -27.01
C ARG A 131 9.58 9.00 -26.54
N ARG A 132 10.88 8.81 -26.82
CA ARG A 132 11.67 7.64 -26.42
C ARG A 132 12.33 7.91 -25.06
N PRO A 133 12.76 6.88 -24.32
CA PRO A 133 13.48 7.09 -23.07
C PRO A 133 14.78 7.87 -23.33
N VAL A 134 15.04 8.85 -22.47
CA VAL A 134 16.26 9.68 -22.48
C VAL A 134 17.42 8.91 -21.85
N LEU A 135 17.12 8.10 -20.84
CA LEU A 135 18.08 7.25 -20.14
C LEU A 135 17.45 5.86 -19.98
N GLU A 136 18.25 4.84 -20.23
CA GLU A 136 17.92 3.45 -19.96
C GLU A 136 19.05 2.84 -19.12
N ALA A 137 18.69 2.27 -17.98
CA ALA A 137 19.60 1.56 -17.08
C ALA A 137 19.04 0.16 -16.82
N THR A 138 19.91 -0.84 -16.75
CA THR A 138 19.52 -2.23 -16.46
C THR A 138 20.02 -2.64 -15.08
N TYR A 139 19.22 -3.42 -14.36
CA TYR A 139 19.61 -3.95 -13.06
C TYR A 139 19.24 -5.43 -12.90
N GLY A 140 20.28 -6.27 -12.89
CA GLY A 140 20.13 -7.71 -12.74
C GLY A 140 19.38 -8.36 -13.90
N GLU A 141 18.94 -9.59 -13.69
CA GLU A 141 18.27 -10.40 -14.71
C GLU A 141 16.77 -10.61 -14.37
N TYR A 142 16.36 -10.24 -13.16
CA TYR A 142 15.03 -10.50 -12.64
C TYR A 142 14.08 -9.32 -12.86
N PRO A 143 12.76 -9.59 -13.04
CA PRO A 143 11.77 -8.53 -13.21
C PRO A 143 11.76 -7.52 -12.05
N LEU A 144 11.68 -6.23 -12.39
CA LEU A 144 11.47 -5.17 -11.40
C LEU A 144 9.97 -5.04 -11.14
N THR A 145 9.60 -5.00 -9.87
CA THR A 145 8.21 -5.04 -9.43
C THR A 145 7.76 -3.75 -8.74
N ALA A 146 8.67 -3.05 -8.06
CA ALA A 146 8.35 -1.84 -7.30
C ALA A 146 9.49 -0.82 -7.40
N MET A 147 9.13 0.46 -7.27
CA MET A 147 10.07 1.57 -7.39
C MET A 147 9.70 2.73 -6.45
N THR A 148 10.72 3.38 -5.91
CA THR A 148 10.57 4.62 -5.13
C THR A 148 11.72 5.58 -5.38
N LEU A 149 11.45 6.87 -5.24
CA LEU A 149 12.47 7.91 -5.39
C LEU A 149 13.13 8.19 -4.06
N THR A 150 14.42 8.51 -4.12
CA THR A 150 15.13 9.04 -2.96
C THR A 150 14.65 10.45 -2.63
N PRO A 151 14.71 10.89 -1.36
CA PRO A 151 14.26 12.23 -0.94
C PRO A 151 14.97 13.37 -1.67
N GLU A 152 16.23 13.17 -2.08
CA GLU A 152 17.03 14.14 -2.83
C GLU A 152 16.62 14.28 -4.30
N GLY A 153 15.79 13.36 -4.82
CA GLY A 153 15.33 13.36 -6.22
C GLY A 153 16.36 12.95 -7.27
N ASN A 154 17.62 12.71 -6.88
CA ASN A 154 18.70 12.37 -7.81
C ASN A 154 18.84 10.87 -8.11
N SER A 155 18.22 10.01 -7.31
CA SER A 155 18.36 8.57 -7.45
C SER A 155 17.04 7.84 -7.21
N VAL A 156 16.95 6.64 -7.78
CA VAL A 156 15.80 5.75 -7.65
C VAL A 156 16.20 4.46 -6.98
N ILE A 157 15.32 3.94 -6.13
CA ILE A 157 15.45 2.61 -5.55
C ILE A 157 14.44 1.69 -6.22
N VAL A 158 14.95 0.60 -6.78
CA VAL A 158 14.18 -0.41 -7.48
C VAL A 158 14.26 -1.75 -6.75
N GLY A 159 13.17 -2.50 -6.77
CA GLY A 159 13.11 -3.84 -6.18
C GLY A 159 12.69 -4.89 -7.19
N ASN A 160 13.28 -6.07 -7.08
CA ASN A 160 13.01 -7.20 -7.98
C ASN A 160 12.16 -8.30 -7.33
N THR A 161 11.83 -9.32 -8.13
CA THR A 161 11.08 -10.50 -7.68
C THR A 161 11.83 -11.39 -6.68
N HIS A 162 13.15 -11.23 -6.53
CA HIS A 162 13.97 -12.02 -5.61
C HIS A 162 14.36 -11.31 -4.31
N GLY A 163 13.88 -10.08 -4.07
CA GLY A 163 14.18 -9.34 -2.85
C GLY A 163 15.50 -8.56 -2.88
N GLN A 164 16.12 -8.42 -4.05
CA GLN A 164 17.25 -7.52 -4.21
C GLN A 164 16.73 -6.11 -4.48
N LEU A 165 17.31 -5.15 -3.77
CA LEU A 165 17.05 -3.73 -3.96
C LEU A 165 18.31 -3.08 -4.50
N ALA A 166 18.16 -2.17 -5.45
CA ALA A 166 19.26 -1.35 -5.94
C ALA A 166 18.90 0.12 -6.00
N GLU A 167 19.88 0.96 -5.72
CA GLU A 167 19.82 2.39 -5.93
C GLU A 167 20.56 2.74 -7.22
N ILE A 168 19.92 3.51 -8.09
CA ILE A 168 20.42 3.91 -9.40
C ILE A 168 20.37 5.43 -9.50
N ASP A 169 21.47 6.05 -9.92
CA ASP A 169 21.56 7.49 -10.18
C ASP A 169 21.09 7.83 -11.60
N PHE A 170 20.24 8.86 -11.75
CA PHE A 170 19.77 9.32 -13.06
C PHE A 170 20.82 10.09 -13.84
N ARG A 171 21.75 10.77 -13.15
CA ARG A 171 22.74 11.62 -13.82
C ARG A 171 23.73 10.79 -14.60
N GLN A 172 24.14 9.66 -14.03
CA GLN A 172 25.15 8.78 -14.62
C GLN A 172 24.55 7.49 -15.19
N GLY A 173 23.30 7.15 -14.84
CA GLY A 173 22.71 5.84 -15.18
C GLY A 173 23.43 4.67 -14.52
N ARG A 174 24.12 4.91 -13.40
CA ARG A 174 24.95 3.92 -12.71
C ARG A 174 24.30 3.46 -11.42
N LEU A 175 24.60 2.22 -11.06
CA LEU A 175 24.20 1.63 -9.79
C LEU A 175 25.08 2.20 -8.66
N LEU A 176 24.45 2.86 -7.68
CA LEU A 176 25.11 3.44 -6.51
C LEU A 176 25.32 2.41 -5.39
N GLY A 177 24.45 1.40 -5.32
CA GLY A 177 24.57 0.35 -4.32
C GLY A 177 23.37 -0.58 -4.28
N CYS A 178 23.55 -1.73 -3.64
CA CYS A 178 22.51 -2.72 -3.43
C CYS A 178 22.17 -2.84 -1.95
N LEU A 179 20.88 -2.90 -1.62
CA LEU A 179 20.39 -3.23 -0.29
C LEU A 179 19.95 -4.69 -0.31
N LYS A 180 20.56 -5.50 0.56
CA LYS A 180 20.31 -6.94 0.67
C LYS A 180 19.56 -7.23 1.97
N GLY A 181 18.86 -8.37 2.02
CA GLY A 181 18.24 -8.87 3.25
C GLY A 181 16.77 -9.26 3.11
N LEU A 182 16.13 -8.96 1.98
CA LEU A 182 14.83 -9.50 1.63
C LEU A 182 15.02 -10.87 0.96
N ALA A 183 14.06 -11.75 1.17
CA ALA A 183 14.05 -13.16 0.82
C ALA A 183 12.75 -13.52 0.08
N GLY A 184 12.42 -12.73 -0.95
CA GLY A 184 11.20 -12.87 -1.75
C GLY A 184 10.81 -11.60 -2.49
N SER A 185 9.75 -11.69 -3.29
CA SER A 185 9.35 -10.61 -4.21
C SER A 185 8.97 -9.34 -3.47
N VAL A 186 9.59 -8.24 -3.89
CA VAL A 186 9.29 -6.91 -3.39
C VAL A 186 7.95 -6.46 -3.95
N ARG A 187 6.99 -6.11 -3.09
CA ARG A 187 5.65 -5.66 -3.49
C ARG A 187 5.46 -4.15 -3.28
N GLY A 188 6.10 -3.60 -2.25
CA GLY A 188 6.01 -2.19 -1.94
C GLY A 188 7.35 -1.64 -1.47
N LEU A 189 7.69 -0.45 -1.97
CA LEU A 189 8.84 0.34 -1.56
C LEU A 189 8.39 1.76 -1.31
N GLN A 190 8.88 2.34 -0.22
CA GLN A 190 8.64 3.74 0.07
C GLN A 190 9.78 4.36 0.86
N CYS A 191 10.31 5.46 0.34
CA CYS A 191 11.22 6.32 1.07
C CYS A 191 10.46 7.25 2.02
N HIS A 192 11.05 7.52 3.18
CA HIS A 192 10.57 8.56 4.07
C HIS A 192 10.83 9.95 3.44
N PRO A 193 9.88 10.90 3.49
CA PRO A 193 10.03 12.19 2.79
C PRO A 193 11.17 13.06 3.32
N SER A 194 11.48 13.01 4.63
CA SER A 194 12.52 13.87 5.25
C SER A 194 13.75 13.14 5.77
N LYS A 195 13.66 11.82 5.97
CA LYS A 195 14.70 11.00 6.60
C LYS A 195 15.24 10.04 5.53
N PRO A 196 16.54 9.71 5.52
CA PRO A 196 17.12 8.81 4.51
C PRO A 196 16.79 7.34 4.82
N LEU A 197 15.51 7.03 5.02
CA LEU A 197 14.97 5.73 5.37
C LEU A 197 14.15 5.17 4.21
N LEU A 198 14.29 3.87 4.00
CA LEU A 198 13.53 3.09 3.03
C LEU A 198 12.75 2.00 3.76
N ALA A 199 11.43 2.07 3.70
CA ALA A 199 10.58 0.95 4.06
C ALA A 199 10.38 0.03 2.85
N SER A 200 10.49 -1.27 3.09
CA SER A 200 10.36 -2.30 2.08
C SER A 200 9.49 -3.45 2.59
N CYS A 201 8.60 -3.92 1.72
CA CYS A 201 7.73 -5.06 1.99
C CYS A 201 7.63 -5.99 0.78
N GLY A 202 7.27 -7.25 1.07
CA GLY A 202 7.18 -8.28 0.05
C GLY A 202 6.45 -9.52 0.56
N LEU A 203 6.63 -10.62 -0.16
CA LEU A 203 6.02 -11.92 0.16
C LEU A 203 6.56 -12.56 1.46
N ASP A 204 7.70 -12.06 1.96
CA ASP A 204 8.37 -12.56 3.16
C ASP A 204 7.60 -12.36 4.47
N ARG A 205 6.51 -11.57 4.45
CA ARG A 205 5.75 -11.19 5.66
C ARG A 205 6.59 -10.41 6.69
N VAL A 206 7.64 -9.73 6.23
CA VAL A 206 8.54 -8.94 7.06
C VAL A 206 8.62 -7.53 6.49
N LEU A 207 8.28 -6.54 7.31
CA LEU A 207 8.59 -5.14 7.05
C LEU A 207 10.06 -4.88 7.43
N ARG A 208 10.81 -4.32 6.50
CA ARG A 208 12.21 -3.95 6.72
C ARG A 208 12.42 -2.48 6.46
N ILE A 209 13.08 -1.81 7.40
CA ILE A 209 13.49 -0.40 7.29
C ILE A 209 15.01 -0.40 7.08
N HIS A 210 15.44 0.15 5.95
CA HIS A 210 16.84 0.30 5.59
C HIS A 210 17.25 1.76 5.63
N ARG A 211 18.48 2.02 6.07
CA ARG A 211 19.13 3.31 5.91
C ARG A 211 19.76 3.40 4.52
N ILE A 212 19.41 4.45 3.77
CA ILE A 212 19.87 4.66 2.39
C ILE A 212 21.29 5.25 2.39
N ARG A 213 21.54 6.24 3.27
CA ARG A 213 22.86 6.89 3.41
C ARG A 213 23.85 5.99 4.16
N SER A 214 25.13 6.14 3.83
CA SER A 214 26.22 5.38 4.43
C SER A 214 26.34 5.62 5.95
N PRO A 215 26.54 4.55 6.75
CA PRO A 215 26.60 3.14 6.34
C PRO A 215 25.20 2.60 5.97
N ARG A 216 25.12 1.96 4.79
CA ARG A 216 23.91 1.28 4.34
C ARG A 216 23.67 0.08 5.25
N GLY A 217 22.47 -0.04 5.78
CA GLY A 217 22.17 -1.08 6.75
C GLY A 217 20.68 -1.27 6.96
N LEU A 218 20.35 -2.44 7.51
CA LEU A 218 19.02 -2.73 8.03
C LEU A 218 18.93 -2.13 9.43
N GLU A 219 18.01 -1.19 9.66
CA GLU A 219 17.77 -0.60 10.98
C GLU A 219 16.73 -1.43 11.74
N HIS A 220 15.59 -1.73 11.09
CA HIS A 220 14.50 -2.46 11.73
C HIS A 220 13.98 -3.60 10.86
N LYS A 221 13.65 -4.71 11.52
CA LYS A 221 13.05 -5.89 10.93
C LYS A 221 11.85 -6.33 11.77
N VAL A 222 10.66 -6.20 11.22
CA VAL A 222 9.40 -6.49 11.92
C VAL A 222 8.65 -7.57 11.16
N TYR A 223 8.37 -8.70 11.82
CA TYR A 223 7.55 -9.76 11.24
C TYR A 223 6.08 -9.42 11.43
N LEU A 224 5.37 -9.29 10.32
CA LEU A 224 3.94 -9.01 10.26
C LEU A 224 3.32 -10.27 9.66
N LYS A 225 2.70 -11.13 10.47
CA LYS A 225 2.22 -12.50 10.13
C LYS A 225 1.48 -12.67 8.78
N SER A 226 1.04 -11.57 8.16
CA SER A 226 0.39 -11.50 6.86
C SER A 226 1.31 -11.06 5.72
N GLN A 227 0.97 -11.41 4.48
CA GLN A 227 1.68 -10.91 3.30
C GLN A 227 1.30 -9.46 3.04
N LEU A 228 2.30 -8.61 2.87
CA LEU A 228 2.11 -7.17 2.70
C LEU A 228 2.07 -6.81 1.22
N ASN A 229 1.10 -5.98 0.85
CA ASN A 229 0.91 -5.54 -0.53
C ASN A 229 1.41 -4.11 -0.77
N CYS A 230 1.15 -3.21 0.18
CA CYS A 230 1.39 -1.78 0.03
C CYS A 230 2.00 -1.23 1.32
N LEU A 231 2.74 -0.12 1.21
CA LEU A 231 3.23 0.64 2.35
C LEU A 231 2.80 2.09 2.19
N LEU A 232 2.55 2.74 3.33
CA LEU A 232 2.38 4.17 3.43
C LEU A 232 3.21 4.67 4.62
N LEU A 233 4.23 5.48 4.34
CA LEU A 233 4.94 6.26 5.34
C LEU A 233 4.31 7.65 5.43
N SER A 234 3.87 8.00 6.63
CA SER A 234 3.50 9.37 6.98
C SER A 234 4.73 10.06 7.56
N GLY A 235 4.99 11.30 7.12
CA GLY A 235 5.99 12.16 7.74
C GLY A 235 5.49 12.88 8.98
N ARG A 236 4.28 12.56 9.48
CA ARG A 236 3.81 13.04 10.77
C ARG A 236 4.61 12.31 11.85
N ASP A 237 5.50 13.05 12.52
CA ASP A 237 6.27 12.52 13.64
C ASP A 237 5.37 12.26 14.87
N ASN A 238 4.16 12.83 14.93
CA ASN A 238 3.20 12.67 16.03
C ASN A 238 1.83 12.15 15.56
N TRP A 239 1.37 11.09 16.21
CA TRP A 239 -0.04 10.67 16.22
C TRP A 239 -0.83 11.33 17.36
N GLU A 240 -0.13 12.10 18.21
CA GLU A 240 -0.69 12.77 19.39
C GLU A 240 -1.22 14.19 19.09
N ASP A 241 -1.01 14.70 17.87
CA ASP A 241 -1.52 16.00 17.40
C ASP A 241 -2.89 15.86 16.68
N GLU A 242 -3.72 14.90 17.10
CA GLU A 242 -5.16 15.00 16.81
C GLU A 242 -5.70 16.08 17.76
N PRO A 243 -6.34 17.16 17.26
CA PRO A 243 -7.01 18.10 18.14
C PRO A 243 -8.08 17.30 18.89
N GLN A 244 -7.89 17.13 20.20
CA GLN A 244 -8.90 16.53 21.07
C GLN A 244 -10.21 17.28 20.81
N GLU A 245 -11.26 16.55 20.42
CA GLU A 245 -12.61 17.11 20.37
C GLU A 245 -12.87 17.78 21.72
N PRO A 246 -13.35 19.03 21.76
CA PRO A 246 -13.61 19.70 23.02
C PRO A 246 -14.59 18.83 23.81
N GLN A 247 -14.11 18.30 24.94
CA GLN A 247 -14.93 17.50 25.84
C GLN A 247 -16.15 18.34 26.21
N GLU A 248 -17.34 17.87 25.86
CA GLU A 248 -18.57 18.50 26.34
C GLU A 248 -18.52 18.51 27.88
N PRO A 249 -18.84 19.65 28.53
CA PRO A 249 -18.77 19.72 29.98
C PRO A 249 -19.71 18.68 30.59
N ASN A 250 -19.16 17.82 31.46
CA ASN A 250 -19.89 16.80 32.21
C ASN A 250 -21.17 17.40 32.84
N MET A 251 -22.32 17.20 32.20
CA MET A 251 -23.61 17.41 32.83
C MET A 251 -23.89 16.18 33.69
N VAL A 252 -23.84 16.37 35.01
CA VAL A 252 -24.29 15.38 35.99
C VAL A 252 -25.79 15.13 35.75
N PRO A 253 -26.24 13.90 35.48
CA PRO A 253 -27.68 13.61 35.39
C PRO A 253 -28.34 13.83 36.75
N PRO A 254 -29.56 14.38 36.83
CA PRO A 254 -30.29 14.47 38.09
C PRO A 254 -30.60 13.07 38.64
N GLU A 255 -30.45 12.90 39.95
CA GLU A 255 -30.72 11.64 40.67
C GLU A 255 -32.23 11.33 40.64
N ASP A 256 -32.64 10.35 39.83
CA ASP A 256 -34.00 9.80 39.83
C ASP A 256 -34.13 8.74 40.95
N THR A 257 -34.45 9.21 42.16
CA THR A 257 -34.64 8.42 43.40
C THR A 257 -35.73 7.32 43.31
N GLU A 258 -36.52 7.29 42.24
CA GLU A 258 -37.60 6.31 42.06
C GLU A 258 -37.10 4.94 41.58
N THR A 259 -35.91 4.87 40.98
CA THR A 259 -35.36 3.61 40.44
C THR A 259 -34.74 2.72 41.52
N ASP A 260 -34.17 3.29 42.57
CA ASP A 260 -33.52 2.56 43.65
C ASP A 260 -34.52 1.87 44.60
N GLU A 261 -35.69 2.47 44.83
CA GLU A 261 -36.76 1.84 45.63
C GLU A 261 -37.34 0.60 44.93
N LEU A 262 -37.39 0.62 43.59
CA LEU A 262 -37.90 -0.51 42.80
C LEU A 262 -36.96 -1.72 42.87
N TRP A 263 -35.65 -1.49 42.81
CA TRP A 263 -34.63 -2.55 42.93
C TRP A 263 -34.57 -3.16 44.33
N ALA A 264 -34.74 -2.35 45.38
CA ALA A 264 -34.76 -2.84 46.76
C ALA A 264 -35.95 -3.78 47.04
N SER A 265 -37.11 -3.52 46.43
CA SER A 265 -38.31 -4.36 46.56
C SER A 265 -38.16 -5.74 45.90
N LEU A 266 -37.34 -5.86 44.87
CA LEU A 266 -37.09 -7.09 44.11
C LEU A 266 -36.13 -8.04 44.84
N GLU A 267 -35.11 -7.50 45.52
CA GLU A 267 -34.17 -8.30 46.32
C GLU A 267 -34.79 -8.89 47.59
N ALA A 268 -35.73 -8.18 48.21
CA ALA A 268 -36.42 -8.64 49.42
C ALA A 268 -37.31 -9.88 49.16
N ASN A 269 -37.87 -10.00 47.94
CA ASN A 269 -38.70 -11.14 47.55
C ASN A 269 -37.89 -12.40 47.19
N ALA A 270 -36.62 -12.25 46.81
CA ALA A 270 -35.74 -13.38 46.48
C ALA A 270 -35.27 -14.16 47.72
N LYS A 271 -35.24 -13.54 48.90
CA LYS A 271 -34.75 -14.16 50.14
C LYS A 271 -35.79 -15.01 50.89
N ARG A 272 -37.06 -15.04 50.44
CA ARG A 272 -38.17 -15.73 51.14
C ARG A 272 -38.43 -17.20 50.73
N LYS A 273 -37.62 -17.81 49.85
CA LYS A 273 -37.81 -19.22 49.46
C LYS A 273 -36.50 -19.99 49.31
N LEU A 274 -36.02 -20.60 50.38
CA LEU A 274 -35.25 -21.86 50.36
C LEU A 274 -35.43 -22.58 51.70
N PRO A 275 -35.97 -23.82 51.75
CA PRO A 275 -35.91 -24.66 52.93
C PRO A 275 -34.64 -25.55 52.95
N ASP A 276 -34.15 -25.80 54.17
CA ASP A 276 -32.92 -26.56 54.50
C ASP A 276 -32.92 -28.01 53.97
N LEU A 277 -31.85 -28.39 53.26
CA LEU A 277 -31.56 -29.76 52.82
C LEU A 277 -30.31 -30.30 53.53
N ASN A 278 -30.39 -30.43 54.86
CA ASN A 278 -29.47 -31.23 55.66
C ASN A 278 -30.24 -32.38 56.32
N GLN A 279 -30.65 -33.36 55.52
CA GLN A 279 -30.95 -34.72 55.94
C GLN A 279 -31.10 -35.60 54.69
N ILE A 280 -30.67 -36.87 54.79
CA ILE A 280 -30.60 -37.95 53.78
C ILE A 280 -29.15 -38.24 53.33
N GLN A 281 -28.31 -38.64 54.29
CA GLN A 281 -27.33 -39.69 54.07
C GLN A 281 -28.02 -41.02 54.31
N GLY A 282 -28.19 -41.83 53.26
CA GLY A 282 -28.75 -43.17 53.39
C GLY A 282 -28.92 -43.86 52.04
N THR A 283 -28.07 -44.85 51.81
CA THR A 283 -28.27 -45.98 50.88
C THR A 283 -28.43 -45.69 49.38
N LEU A 284 -27.45 -46.10 48.57
CA LEU A 284 -27.62 -47.22 47.62
C LEU A 284 -26.32 -47.57 46.88
N GLN A 285 -26.12 -48.87 46.74
CA GLN A 285 -24.90 -49.56 46.37
C GLN A 285 -24.65 -49.62 44.84
N THR A 286 -23.36 -49.67 44.48
CA THR A 286 -22.71 -50.48 43.41
C THR A 286 -23.40 -50.70 42.06
N ARG A 287 -22.67 -50.43 40.96
CA ARG A 287 -22.32 -51.47 39.95
C ARG A 287 -21.20 -51.04 38.99
N LYS A 288 -20.19 -51.92 38.89
CA LYS A 288 -18.99 -51.90 38.02
C LYS A 288 -19.29 -52.18 36.55
N LYS A 289 -18.42 -51.71 35.64
CA LYS A 289 -17.72 -52.42 34.53
C LYS A 289 -17.18 -51.39 33.50
N LYS A 290 -16.05 -51.54 32.78
CA LYS A 290 -14.91 -52.48 32.73
C LYS A 290 -13.85 -51.83 31.80
N LYS A 291 -12.55 -51.93 32.14
CA LYS A 291 -11.41 -51.52 31.28
C LYS A 291 -11.17 -52.53 30.13
N ARG A 292 -10.52 -52.08 29.04
CA ARG A 292 -9.75 -52.95 28.11
C ARG A 292 -8.32 -52.41 27.89
N PRO A 293 -7.34 -53.29 27.62
CA PRO A 293 -5.90 -53.03 27.79
C PRO A 293 -5.18 -52.64 26.48
N GLY A 294 -3.94 -52.13 26.61
CA GLY A 294 -3.12 -51.65 25.50
C GLY A 294 -2.12 -52.66 24.93
N SER A 295 -1.27 -52.19 24.00
CA SER A 295 0.00 -52.82 23.61
C SER A 295 0.90 -51.84 22.87
N SER A 296 2.18 -51.86 23.23
CA SER A 296 3.33 -51.15 22.68
C SER A 296 3.99 -51.89 21.50
N SER A 297 4.46 -51.12 20.49
CA SER A 297 5.71 -51.21 19.66
C SER A 297 6.20 -52.58 19.10
N PRO A 298 7.02 -52.61 18.04
CA PRO A 298 8.38 -52.03 17.97
C PRO A 298 8.49 -50.73 17.18
#